data_AF-A0A6L7LYW1-F1
#
_entry.id   AF-A0A6L7LYW1-F1
#
_cell.length_a   1.000
_cell.length_b   1.000
_cell.length_c   1.000
_cell.angle_alpha   90.00
_cell.angle_beta   90.00
_cell.angle_gamma   90.00
#
_symmetry.space_group_name_H-M   'P 1'
#
loop_
_entity.id
_entity.type
_entity.pdbx_description
1 polymer ?
#
loop_
_entity_poly.entity_id
_entity_poly.type
_entity_poly.pdbx_seq_one_letter_code
_entity_poly.pdbx_strand_id
1 'polypeptide(L)'
;MRGFTLIEILIALVVLAATGLALSSAIGNVAFQTWSLERRTAAHWVAENHLARAQLTRLNNSAPLEAGRHSETVVLSRRRWRVRQSVAETSHPLFWRVEIEVSELVDNQE
;
A
#
# COMPACT_ATOMS: atom_id res chain seq x y z
N MET A 1 -26.49 26.39 -48.13
CA MET A 1 -25.98 25.69 -46.94
C MET A 1 -24.70 24.97 -47.33
N ARG A 2 -23.56 25.29 -46.70
CA ARG A 2 -22.31 24.54 -46.93
C ARG A 2 -22.41 23.27 -46.06
N GLY A 3 -22.53 22.12 -46.71
CA GLY A 3 -22.53 20.82 -46.02
C GLY A 3 -21.12 20.43 -45.59
N PHE A 4 -21.02 19.71 -44.49
CA PHE A 4 -19.75 19.14 -44.00
C PHE A 4 -19.15 18.20 -45.05
N THR A 5 -17.84 18.31 -45.25
CA THR A 5 -17.10 17.46 -46.20
C THR A 5 -16.71 16.13 -45.57
N LEU A 6 -16.60 15.05 -46.37
CA LEU A 6 -16.15 13.74 -45.87
C LEU A 6 -14.84 13.81 -45.07
N ILE A 7 -13.89 14.64 -45.52
CA ILE A 7 -12.61 14.81 -44.83
C ILE A 7 -12.77 15.43 -43.44
N GLU A 8 -13.76 16.30 -43.24
CA GLU A 8 -14.01 16.96 -41.95
C GLU A 8 -14.57 15.98 -40.92
N ILE A 9 -15.50 15.11 -41.32
CA ILE A 9 -16.00 14.02 -40.46
C ILE A 9 -14.87 13.05 -40.12
N LEU A 10 -14.02 12.68 -41.09
CA LEU A 10 -12.88 11.79 -40.84
C LEU A 10 -11.90 12.38 -39.84
N ILE A 11 -11.54 13.66 -39.98
CA ILE A 11 -10.67 14.35 -39.05
C ILE A 11 -11.32 14.40 -37.66
N ALA A 12 -12.61 14.73 -37.57
CA ALA A 12 -13.34 14.76 -36.30
C ALA A 12 -13.31 13.40 -35.59
N LEU A 13 -13.52 12.31 -36.33
CA LEU A 13 -13.45 10.95 -35.79
C LEU A 13 -12.04 10.58 -35.32
N VAL A 14 -11.00 10.98 -36.05
CA VAL A 14 -9.61 10.73 -35.64
C VAL A 14 -9.29 11.46 -34.35
N VAL A 15 -9.66 12.74 -34.24
CA VAL A 15 -9.46 13.53 -33.00
C VAL A 15 -10.26 12.93 -31.84
N LEU A 16 -11.50 12.54 -32.08
CA LEU A 16 -12.34 11.89 -31.08
C LEU A 16 -11.73 10.58 -30.60
N ALA A 17 -11.28 9.72 -31.52
CA ALA A 17 -10.65 8.45 -31.19
C ALA A 17 -9.36 8.65 -30.39
N ALA A 18 -8.50 9.57 -30.82
CA ALA A 18 -7.26 9.89 -30.11
C ALA A 18 -7.54 10.40 -28.69
N THR A 19 -8.52 11.28 -28.53
CA THR A 19 -8.94 11.82 -27.23
C THR A 19 -9.52 10.73 -26.33
N GLY A 20 -10.34 9.83 -26.89
CA GLY A 20 -10.91 8.69 -26.17
C GLY A 20 -9.83 7.73 -25.63
N LEU A 21 -8.81 7.43 -26.42
CA LEU A 21 -7.67 6.61 -25.99
C LEU A 21 -6.88 7.28 -24.87
N ALA A 22 -6.56 8.57 -25.01
CA ALA A 22 -5.87 9.34 -23.99
C ALA A 22 -6.66 9.34 -22.67
N LEU A 23 -7.96 9.63 -22.73
CA LEU A 23 -8.84 9.64 -21.56
C LEU A 23 -8.94 8.27 -20.89
N SER A 24 -9.10 7.19 -21.66
CA SER A 24 -9.16 5.83 -21.13
C SER A 24 -7.88 5.48 -20.36
N SER A 25 -6.71 5.83 -20.91
CA SER A 25 -5.43 5.62 -20.24
C SER A 25 -5.32 6.44 -18.95
N ALA A 26 -5.80 7.68 -18.95
CA ALA A 26 -5.78 8.55 -17.77
C ALA A 26 -6.66 7.99 -16.65
N ILE A 27 -7.86 7.51 -16.97
CA ILE A 27 -8.76 6.87 -16.00
C ILE A 27 -8.11 5.61 -15.42
N GLY A 28 -7.51 4.77 -16.26
CA GLY A 28 -6.79 3.57 -15.81
C GLY A 28 -5.65 3.91 -14.84
N ASN A 29 -4.88 4.95 -15.13
CA ASN A 29 -3.79 5.40 -14.25
C ASN A 29 -4.32 5.91 -12.90
N VAL A 30 -5.39 6.69 -12.89
CA VAL A 30 -6.00 7.17 -11.65
C VAL A 30 -6.50 6.00 -10.81
N ALA A 31 -7.19 5.04 -11.41
CA ALA A 31 -7.68 3.85 -10.71
C ALA A 31 -6.54 3.04 -10.07
N PHE A 32 -5.44 2.85 -10.80
CA PHE A 32 -4.25 2.16 -10.28
C PHE A 32 -3.60 2.93 -9.11
N GLN A 33 -3.49 4.25 -9.22
CA GLN A 33 -2.94 5.09 -8.15
C GLN A 33 -3.80 5.01 -6.88
N THR A 34 -5.14 5.13 -7.02
CA THR A 34 -6.06 5.01 -5.89
C THR A 34 -5.95 3.64 -5.23
N TRP A 35 -5.89 2.57 -6.01
CA TRP A 35 -5.71 1.21 -5.47
C TRP A 35 -4.37 1.06 -4.74
N SER A 36 -3.28 1.58 -5.29
CA SER A 36 -1.97 1.55 -4.62
C SER A 36 -1.96 2.37 -3.33
N LEU A 37 -2.69 3.49 -3.28
CA LEU A 37 -2.77 4.32 -2.09
C LEU A 37 -3.58 3.62 -1.00
N GLU A 38 -4.74 3.08 -1.33
CA GLU A 38 -5.57 2.29 -0.42
C GLU A 38 -4.78 1.14 0.21
N ARG A 39 -4.01 0.41 -0.61
CA ARG A 39 -3.12 -0.66 -0.16
C ARG A 39 -2.07 -0.18 0.83
N ARG A 40 -1.42 0.97 0.56
CA ARG A 40 -0.41 1.54 1.48
C ARG A 40 -1.04 2.01 2.79
N THR A 41 -2.22 2.63 2.73
CA THR A 41 -2.95 3.06 3.93
C THR A 41 -3.35 1.86 4.79
N ALA A 42 -3.86 0.79 4.19
CA ALA A 42 -4.17 -0.44 4.92
C ALA A 42 -2.92 -1.07 5.57
N ALA A 43 -1.80 -1.14 4.85
CA ALA A 43 -0.52 -1.61 5.39
C ALA A 43 -0.04 -0.72 6.55
N HIS A 44 -0.23 0.60 6.45
CA HIS A 44 0.12 1.55 7.48
C HIS A 44 -0.70 1.33 8.76
N TRP A 45 -2.02 1.14 8.65
CA TRP A 45 -2.85 0.80 9.82
C TRP A 45 -2.46 -0.53 10.47
N VAL A 46 -2.06 -1.52 9.68
CA VAL A 46 -1.47 -2.76 10.24
C VAL A 46 -0.22 -2.42 11.05
N ALA A 47 0.70 -1.64 10.49
CA ALA A 47 1.94 -1.25 11.17
C ALA A 47 1.68 -0.46 12.47
N GLU A 48 0.76 0.51 12.43
CA GLU A 48 0.37 1.30 13.60
C GLU A 48 -0.22 0.42 14.71
N ASN A 49 -1.12 -0.49 14.35
CA ASN A 49 -1.70 -1.44 15.32
C ASN A 49 -0.62 -2.30 15.98
N HIS A 50 0.37 -2.76 15.22
CA HIS A 50 1.50 -3.53 15.75
C HIS A 50 2.40 -2.70 16.65
N LEU A 51 2.72 -1.47 16.24
CA LEU A 51 3.56 -0.57 17.02
C LEU A 51 2.88 -0.23 18.35
N ALA A 52 1.58 0.06 18.33
CA ALA A 52 0.79 0.31 19.52
C ALA A 52 0.80 -0.90 20.48
N ARG A 53 0.65 -2.13 19.96
CA ARG A 53 0.79 -3.35 20.77
C ARG A 53 2.17 -3.45 21.43
N ALA A 54 3.24 -3.24 20.67
CA ALA A 54 4.61 -3.29 21.22
C ALA A 54 4.85 -2.23 22.30
N GLN A 55 4.30 -1.03 22.13
CA GLN A 55 4.37 0.04 23.15
C GLN A 55 3.58 -0.33 24.42
N LEU A 56 2.38 -0.88 24.28
CA LEU A 56 1.57 -1.33 25.42
C LEU A 56 2.24 -2.47 26.19
N THR A 57 2.84 -3.44 25.49
CA THR A 57 3.61 -4.51 26.13
C THR A 57 4.77 -3.95 26.95
N ARG A 58 5.51 -2.96 26.42
CA ARG A 58 6.58 -2.28 27.16
C ARG A 58 6.05 -1.53 28.40
N LEU A 59 4.89 -0.88 28.30
CA LEU A 59 4.32 -0.15 29.44
C LEU A 59 3.85 -1.09 30.57
N ASN A 60 3.32 -2.25 30.21
CA ASN A 60 2.74 -3.19 31.17
C ASN A 60 3.74 -4.20 31.75
N ASN A 61 4.83 -4.51 31.03
CA ASN A 61 5.89 -5.40 31.48
C ASN A 61 7.21 -4.62 31.64
N SER A 62 7.76 -4.62 32.85
CA SER A 62 9.09 -4.06 33.14
C SER A 62 10.24 -4.88 32.57
N ALA A 63 9.96 -6.06 32.01
CA ALA A 63 10.96 -6.92 31.37
C ALA A 63 11.40 -6.32 30.02
N PRO A 64 12.69 -6.40 29.65
CA PRO A 64 13.18 -5.97 28.35
C PRO A 64 12.43 -6.66 27.20
N LEU A 65 12.22 -5.94 26.10
CA LEU A 65 11.69 -6.56 24.87
C LEU A 65 12.69 -7.64 24.42
N GLU A 66 12.22 -8.87 24.22
CA GLU A 66 13.08 -9.95 23.72
C GLU A 66 13.65 -9.57 22.35
N ALA A 67 14.98 -9.54 22.25
CA ALA A 67 15.68 -9.31 21.00
C ALA A 67 15.38 -10.46 20.04
N GLY A 68 15.13 -10.13 18.77
CA GLY A 68 14.85 -11.15 17.77
C GLY A 68 13.89 -10.69 16.68
N ARG A 69 13.53 -11.64 15.82
CA ARG A 69 12.61 -11.42 14.71
C ARG A 69 11.38 -12.30 14.89
N HIS A 70 10.22 -11.67 14.95
CA HIS A 70 8.93 -12.34 14.97
C HIS A 70 8.19 -12.05 13.67
N SER A 71 7.49 -13.04 13.13
CA SER A 71 6.62 -12.86 11.98
C SER A 71 5.23 -13.38 12.30
N GLU A 72 4.21 -12.61 11.95
CA GLU A 72 2.83 -13.07 12.02
C GLU A 72 2.05 -12.71 10.76
N THR A 73 0.91 -13.37 10.59
CA THR A 73 -0.03 -13.07 9.51
C THR A 73 -1.30 -12.49 10.13
N VAL A 74 -1.72 -11.33 9.63
CA VAL A 74 -2.94 -10.66 10.08
C VAL A 74 -3.86 -10.37 8.91
N VAL A 75 -5.16 -10.28 9.18
CA VAL A 75 -6.18 -9.95 8.18
C VAL A 75 -6.73 -8.57 8.48
N LEU A 76 -6.63 -7.66 7.51
CA LEU A 76 -7.21 -6.31 7.58
C LEU A 76 -7.69 -5.89 6.20
N SER A 77 -8.87 -5.25 6.12
CA SER A 77 -9.47 -4.80 4.86
C SER A 77 -9.62 -5.93 3.83
N ARG A 78 -10.04 -7.13 4.29
CA ARG A 78 -10.17 -8.36 3.48
C ARG A 78 -8.87 -8.80 2.78
N ARG A 79 -7.71 -8.30 3.22
CA ARG A 79 -6.38 -8.67 2.72
C ARG A 79 -5.59 -9.36 3.81
N ARG A 80 -4.71 -10.29 3.42
CA ARG A 80 -3.75 -10.93 4.32
C ARG A 80 -2.43 -10.16 4.29
N TRP A 81 -1.87 -9.89 5.46
CA TRP A 81 -0.63 -9.15 5.63
C TRP A 81 0.36 -9.98 6.41
N ARG A 82 1.58 -10.11 5.92
CA ARG A 82 2.70 -10.61 6.68
C ARG A 82 3.37 -9.44 7.36
N VAL A 83 3.42 -9.50 8.68
CA VAL A 83 4.09 -8.51 9.52
C VAL A 83 5.33 -9.13 10.10
N ARG A 84 6.49 -8.50 9.88
CA ARG A 84 7.75 -8.87 10.50
C ARG A 84 8.16 -7.79 11.47
N GLN A 85 8.30 -8.17 12.74
CA GLN A 85 8.86 -7.32 13.78
C GLN A 85 10.29 -7.74 14.05
N SER A 86 11.23 -6.81 13.99
CA SER A 86 12.62 -7.02 14.41
C SER A 86 12.93 -6.09 15.59
N VAL A 87 13.35 -6.67 16.71
CA VAL A 87 13.75 -5.93 17.91
C VAL A 87 15.25 -6.06 18.08
N ALA A 88 15.94 -4.92 18.16
CA ALA A 88 17.39 -4.85 18.36
C ALA A 88 17.75 -3.87 19.47
N GLU A 89 18.82 -4.18 20.20
CA GLU A 89 19.44 -3.25 21.12
C GLU A 89 20.02 -2.04 20.37
N THR A 90 20.10 -0.91 21.06
CA THR A 90 20.78 0.29 20.56
C THR A 90 22.02 0.57 21.42
N SER A 91 22.83 1.56 21.01
CA SER A 91 24.00 1.97 21.79
C SER A 91 23.67 2.47 23.21
N HIS A 92 22.40 2.77 23.49
CA HIS A 92 21.92 3.14 24.83
C HIS A 92 21.13 1.97 25.45
N PRO A 93 21.45 1.53 26.67
CA PRO A 93 20.86 0.34 27.29
C PRO A 93 19.37 0.47 27.62
N LEU A 94 18.82 1.69 27.61
CA LEU A 94 17.40 1.96 27.83
C LEU A 94 16.59 2.08 26.52
N PHE A 95 17.26 2.07 25.36
CA PHE A 95 16.62 2.24 24.07
C PHE A 95 16.72 0.96 23.23
N TRP A 96 15.56 0.59 22.70
CA TRP A 96 15.38 -0.55 21.81
C TRP A 96 14.86 -0.05 20.47
N ARG A 97 15.44 -0.54 19.38
CA ARG A 97 14.95 -0.29 18.04
C ARG A 97 13.96 -1.40 17.67
N VAL A 98 12.73 -1.00 17.39
CA VAL A 98 11.67 -1.89 16.91
C VAL A 98 11.37 -1.51 15.47
N GLU A 99 11.61 -2.43 14.55
CA GLU A 99 11.31 -2.28 13.13
C GLU A 99 10.12 -3.16 12.77
N ILE A 100 9.12 -2.59 12.11
CA ILE A 100 7.90 -3.27 11.69
C ILE A 100 7.80 -3.18 10.17
N GLU A 101 7.96 -4.31 9.51
CA GLU A 101 7.76 -4.42 8.07
C GLU A 101 6.41 -5.07 7.79
N VAL A 102 5.61 -4.42 6.96
CA VAL A 102 4.30 -4.92 6.54
C VAL A 102 4.32 -5.19 5.04
N SER A 103 3.98 -6.42 4.65
CA SER A 103 3.91 -6.85 3.25
C SER A 103 2.61 -7.59 2.99
N GLU A 104 1.98 -7.34 1.85
CA GLU A 104 0.75 -8.04 1.48
C GLU A 104 1.07 -9.47 1.05
N LEU A 105 0.31 -10.43 1.56
CA LEU A 105 0.34 -11.83 1.15
C LEU A 105 -0.60 -12.00 -0.04
N VAL A 106 -0.05 -11.85 -1.23
CA VAL A 106 -0.74 -12.27 -2.46
C VAL A 106 -0.54 -13.79 -2.57
N ASP A 107 -1.62 -14.52 -2.85
CA ASP A 107 -1.72 -15.99 -2.84
C ASP A 107 -0.90 -16.69 -3.96
N ASN A 108 0.26 -16.14 -4.31
CA ASN A 108 1.08 -16.53 -5.46
C ASN A 108 2.50 -16.96 -5.05
N GLN A 109 2.62 -17.56 -3.87
CA GLN A 109 3.86 -18.12 -3.33
C GLN A 109 3.51 -19.37 -2.51
N GLU A 110 3.33 -20.51 -3.20
CA GLU A 110 3.78 -21.81 -2.70
C GLU A 110 5.28 -21.96 -3.00
#